data_AF-A0A7Y8HH30-F1
#
_entry.id   AF-A0A7Y8HH30-F1
#
_cell.length_a   1.000
_cell.length_b   1.000
_cell.length_c   1.000
_cell.angle_alpha   90.00
_cell.angle_beta   90.00
_cell.angle_gamma   90.00
#
_symmetry.space_group_name_H-M   'P 1'
#
loop_
_entity.id
_entity.type
_entity.pdbx_description
1 polymer ?
#
loop_
_entity_poly.entity_id
_entity_poly.type
_entity_poly.pdbx_seq_one_letter_code
_entity_poly.pdbx_strand_id
1 'polypeptide(L)'
;MEKWLEGLEPVVVHQDIKVPYRYSMGPVSSRFFIEIRDNRKIMGIRCPRCDVVYVPPRATCGRCFSLLDEWVEVGNEGTLETYTQVLYPTPVQPVGAPFYYGIVKLDGADNGLAHLVGDLGGQEPRIGMRVQAVYRNERMGNMLDILHFKPVEQEKRPAPRGQSGRKGEKAKQQKIGKGKEKAQGKKDSRKKKAKAKTTKTAERLTVPNQKKKRKKIKPGPSSGRA
;
A
#
# COMPACT_ATOMS: atom_id res chain seq x y z
N MET A 1 0.61 48.32 -8.08
CA MET A 1 -0.65 47.95 -7.40
C MET A 1 -0.40 47.43 -5.98
N GLU A 2 0.73 47.76 -5.34
CA GLU A 2 1.11 47.20 -4.01
C GLU A 2 1.76 48.24 -3.06
N LYS A 3 1.62 49.55 -3.36
CA LYS A 3 2.20 50.64 -2.54
C LYS A 3 1.71 50.68 -1.08
N TRP A 4 0.60 50.02 -0.78
CA TRP A 4 0.01 50.00 0.56
C TRP A 4 0.70 49.03 1.53
N LEU A 5 1.61 48.19 1.03
CA LEU A 5 2.42 47.27 1.85
C LEU A 5 3.76 47.88 2.29
N GLU A 6 4.14 49.04 1.73
CA GLU A 6 5.40 49.73 2.09
C GLU A 6 5.32 50.27 3.53
N GLY A 7 6.25 49.85 4.39
CA GLY A 7 6.35 50.29 5.78
C GLY A 7 5.58 49.45 6.81
N LEU A 8 4.92 48.36 6.40
CA LEU A 8 4.29 47.41 7.32
C LEU A 8 5.28 46.31 7.73
N GLU A 9 5.51 46.15 9.02
CA GLU A 9 6.23 44.99 9.54
C GLU A 9 5.33 43.74 9.49
N PRO A 10 5.76 42.63 8.86
CA PRO A 10 4.95 41.42 8.78
C PRO A 10 4.81 40.80 10.17
N VAL A 11 3.58 40.77 10.68
CA VAL A 11 3.25 40.02 11.89
C VAL A 11 3.14 38.54 11.52
N VAL A 12 4.18 37.78 11.87
CA VAL A 12 4.18 36.32 11.71
C VAL A 12 3.55 35.69 12.94
N VAL A 13 2.31 35.22 12.80
CA VAL A 13 1.63 34.44 13.84
C VAL A 13 1.78 32.95 13.53
N HIS A 14 2.52 32.23 14.37
CA HIS A 14 2.58 30.77 14.29
C HIS A 14 1.27 30.17 14.82
N GLN A 15 0.43 29.66 13.92
CA GLN A 15 -0.80 28.96 14.26
C GLN A 15 -0.74 27.49 13.83
N ASP A 16 -1.17 26.59 14.73
CA ASP A 16 -1.39 25.18 14.43
C ASP A 16 -2.86 24.95 14.05
N ILE A 17 -3.12 24.72 12.76
CA ILE A 17 -4.45 24.30 12.32
C ILE A 17 -4.60 22.79 12.57
N LYS A 18 -5.39 22.43 13.57
CA LYS A 18 -5.78 21.03 13.82
C LYS A 18 -7.16 20.79 13.24
N VAL A 19 -7.25 19.98 12.19
CA VAL A 19 -8.53 19.61 11.59
C VAL A 19 -8.84 18.13 11.80
N PRO A 20 -9.50 17.76 12.91
CA PRO A 20 -9.91 16.39 13.14
C PRO A 20 -11.12 16.06 12.26
N TYR A 21 -10.88 15.70 11.01
CA TYR A 21 -11.94 15.27 10.10
C TYR A 21 -12.47 13.87 10.47
N ARG A 22 -13.79 13.73 10.52
CA ARG A 22 -14.46 12.42 10.46
C ARG A 22 -15.02 12.26 9.05
N TYR A 23 -14.33 11.48 8.21
CA TYR A 23 -14.81 11.18 6.86
C TYR A 23 -15.82 10.04 6.88
N SER A 24 -17.02 10.29 6.35
CA SER A 24 -17.95 9.21 6.00
C SER A 24 -17.52 8.58 4.68
N MET A 25 -17.56 7.26 4.58
CA MET A 25 -17.14 6.52 3.39
C MET A 25 -18.11 6.67 2.20
N GLY A 26 -19.31 7.21 2.42
CA GLY A 26 -20.37 7.30 1.40
C GLY A 26 -21.03 5.95 1.09
N PRO A 27 -22.17 5.93 0.39
CA PRO A 27 -22.98 4.72 0.23
C PRO A 27 -22.27 3.61 -0.54
N VAL A 28 -21.51 3.97 -1.58
CA VAL A 28 -20.80 3.01 -2.44
C VAL A 28 -19.70 2.30 -1.66
N SER A 29 -18.74 3.03 -1.11
CA SER A 29 -17.64 2.41 -0.37
C SER A 29 -18.13 1.73 0.91
N SER A 30 -19.19 2.24 1.56
CA SER A 30 -19.77 1.59 2.73
C SER A 30 -20.32 0.21 2.39
N ARG A 31 -21.08 0.08 1.28
CA ARG A 31 -21.56 -1.22 0.81
C ARG A 31 -20.40 -2.17 0.50
N PHE A 32 -19.37 -1.70 -0.19
CA PHE A 32 -18.18 -2.51 -0.47
C PHE A 32 -17.55 -3.12 0.79
N PHE A 33 -17.31 -2.30 1.82
CA PHE A 33 -16.72 -2.79 3.07
C PHE A 33 -17.68 -3.68 3.88
N ILE A 34 -18.98 -3.39 3.86
CA ILE A 34 -20.00 -4.22 4.52
C ILE A 34 -20.03 -5.63 3.90
N GLU A 35 -19.98 -5.73 2.57
CA GLU A 35 -20.00 -7.03 1.87
C GLU A 35 -18.75 -7.88 2.14
N ILE A 36 -17.58 -7.24 2.24
CA ILE A 36 -16.35 -7.91 2.68
C ILE A 36 -16.50 -8.39 4.14
N ARG A 37 -16.99 -7.51 5.02
CA ARG A 37 -17.10 -7.76 6.47
C ARG A 37 -18.10 -8.86 6.80
N ASP A 38 -19.25 -8.87 6.15
CA ASP A 38 -20.34 -9.77 6.50
C ASP A 38 -20.25 -11.05 5.66
N ASN A 39 -20.04 -10.91 4.35
CA ASN A 39 -20.22 -12.01 3.40
C ASN A 39 -18.93 -12.59 2.80
N ARG A 40 -17.75 -11.98 3.04
CA ARG A 40 -16.47 -12.36 2.37
C ARG A 40 -16.56 -12.25 0.85
N LYS A 41 -17.33 -11.27 0.38
CA LYS A 41 -17.54 -11.00 -1.04
C LYS A 41 -16.85 -9.72 -1.43
N ILE A 42 -16.11 -9.75 -2.53
CA ILE A 42 -15.58 -8.56 -3.15
C ILE A 42 -16.58 -8.13 -4.22
N MET A 43 -17.16 -6.95 -4.02
CA MET A 43 -18.13 -6.39 -4.95
C MET A 43 -17.48 -5.33 -5.82
N GLY A 44 -17.71 -5.41 -7.12
CA GLY A 44 -17.44 -4.34 -8.07
C GLY A 44 -18.71 -3.61 -8.48
N ILE A 45 -18.53 -2.59 -9.31
CA ILE A 45 -19.63 -1.87 -9.94
C ILE A 45 -19.36 -1.73 -11.45
N ARG A 46 -20.30 -2.19 -12.27
CA ARG A 46 -20.20 -2.19 -13.72
C ARG A 46 -20.72 -0.87 -14.28
N CYS A 47 -20.04 -0.35 -15.30
CA CYS A 47 -20.54 0.79 -16.06
C CYS A 47 -21.54 0.34 -17.12
N PRO A 48 -22.80 0.82 -17.12
CA PRO A 48 -23.81 0.40 -18.09
C PRO A 48 -23.55 0.92 -19.52
N ARG A 49 -22.53 1.80 -19.72
CA ARG A 49 -22.20 2.37 -21.03
C ARG A 49 -20.95 1.77 -21.69
N CYS A 50 -19.99 1.31 -20.90
CA CYS A 50 -18.71 0.80 -21.42
C CYS A 50 -18.27 -0.52 -20.80
N ASP A 51 -19.15 -1.14 -20.00
CA ASP A 51 -19.02 -2.45 -19.37
C ASP A 51 -17.83 -2.61 -18.41
N VAL A 52 -17.03 -1.56 -18.20
CA VAL A 52 -15.90 -1.57 -17.27
C VAL A 52 -16.40 -1.82 -15.85
N VAL A 53 -15.84 -2.84 -15.19
CA VAL A 53 -16.09 -3.19 -13.79
C VAL A 53 -14.99 -2.63 -12.90
N TYR A 54 -15.39 -1.79 -11.94
CA TYR A 54 -14.47 -1.15 -10.99
C TYR A 54 -14.42 -1.86 -9.64
N VAL A 55 -13.19 -2.14 -9.18
CA VAL A 55 -12.88 -2.60 -7.82
C VAL A 55 -11.63 -1.87 -7.28
N PRO A 56 -11.72 -1.06 -6.22
CA PRO A 56 -12.93 -0.75 -5.44
C PRO A 56 -13.99 -0.01 -6.26
N PRO A 57 -15.28 -0.15 -5.92
CA PRO A 57 -16.36 0.49 -6.65
C PRO A 57 -16.35 2.01 -6.43
N ARG A 58 -16.89 2.74 -7.39
CA ARG A 58 -17.00 4.21 -7.39
C ARG A 58 -18.38 4.65 -7.85
N ALA A 59 -18.82 5.83 -7.44
CA ALA A 59 -20.16 6.34 -7.81
C ALA A 59 -20.28 6.80 -9.27
N THR A 60 -19.16 7.18 -9.89
CA THR A 60 -19.12 7.72 -11.26
C THR A 60 -18.05 7.05 -12.11
N CYS A 61 -18.37 6.80 -13.37
CA CYS A 61 -17.41 6.30 -14.33
C CYS A 61 -16.46 7.42 -14.78
N GLY A 62 -15.18 7.34 -14.49
CA GLY A 62 -14.14 8.24 -14.99
C GLY A 62 -13.80 8.09 -16.47
N ARG A 63 -14.49 7.24 -17.25
CA ARG A 63 -14.42 7.24 -18.72
C ARG A 63 -15.65 7.93 -19.33
N CYS A 64 -16.85 7.51 -18.90
CA CYS A 64 -18.12 7.94 -19.51
C CYS A 64 -18.84 9.05 -18.72
N PHE A 65 -18.37 9.35 -17.50
CA PHE A 65 -19.00 10.25 -16.53
C PHE A 65 -20.45 9.89 -16.17
N SER A 66 -20.85 8.64 -16.41
CA SER A 66 -22.14 8.11 -15.99
C SER A 66 -22.14 7.80 -14.50
N LEU A 67 -23.31 7.88 -13.87
CA LEU A 67 -23.54 7.25 -12.57
C LEU A 67 -23.40 5.73 -12.71
N LEU A 68 -22.90 5.10 -11.65
CA LEU A 68 -22.74 3.65 -11.56
C LEU A 68 -23.61 3.12 -10.43
N ASP A 69 -24.48 2.16 -10.77
CA ASP A 69 -25.47 1.56 -9.88
C ASP A 69 -25.59 0.04 -10.04
N GLU A 70 -25.01 -0.55 -11.09
CA GLU A 70 -25.01 -2.00 -11.34
C GLU A 70 -23.91 -2.72 -10.53
N TRP A 71 -24.29 -3.30 -9.40
CA TRP A 71 -23.39 -4.06 -8.54
C TRP A 71 -23.15 -5.48 -9.07
N VAL A 72 -21.89 -5.89 -9.09
CA VAL A 72 -21.48 -7.23 -9.53
C VAL A 72 -20.53 -7.86 -8.53
N GLU A 73 -20.70 -9.13 -8.24
CA GLU A 73 -19.72 -9.89 -7.44
C GLU A 73 -18.54 -10.25 -8.35
N VAL A 74 -17.32 -9.95 -7.90
CA VAL A 74 -16.09 -10.36 -8.61
C VAL A 74 -15.46 -11.57 -7.92
N GLY A 75 -14.58 -12.26 -8.63
CA GLY A 75 -13.86 -13.42 -8.11
C GLY A 75 -13.01 -13.07 -6.89
N ASN A 76 -12.87 -14.04 -5.99
CA ASN A 76 -11.94 -13.97 -4.86
C ASN A 76 -10.48 -14.24 -5.26
N GLU A 77 -10.26 -14.56 -6.53
CA GLU A 77 -8.95 -14.78 -7.12
C GLU A 77 -8.64 -13.73 -8.18
N GLY A 78 -7.36 -13.56 -8.46
CA GLY A 78 -6.88 -12.61 -9.44
C GLY A 78 -5.44 -12.86 -9.85
N THR A 79 -4.95 -11.98 -10.70
CA THR A 79 -3.59 -12.00 -11.21
C THR A 79 -2.82 -10.82 -10.61
N LEU A 80 -1.64 -11.08 -10.08
CA LEU A 80 -0.73 -10.03 -9.61
C LEU A 80 -0.12 -9.31 -10.82
N GLU A 81 -0.50 -8.06 -11.07
CA GLU A 81 -0.02 -7.27 -12.20
C GLU A 81 1.37 -6.66 -11.94
N THR A 82 1.59 -6.18 -10.71
CA THR A 82 2.87 -5.62 -10.27
C THR A 82 2.97 -5.66 -8.74
N TYR A 83 4.18 -5.53 -8.21
CA TYR A 83 4.41 -5.48 -6.76
C TYR A 83 5.60 -4.59 -6.41
N THR A 84 5.65 -4.18 -5.14
CA THR A 84 6.81 -3.54 -4.53
C THR A 84 7.06 -4.13 -3.15
N GLN A 85 8.34 -4.24 -2.79
CA GLN A 85 8.75 -4.61 -1.44
C GLN A 85 8.92 -3.35 -0.60
N VAL A 86 8.29 -3.33 0.57
CA VAL A 86 8.48 -2.28 1.57
C VAL A 86 9.47 -2.78 2.59
N LEU A 87 10.65 -2.15 2.65
CA LEU A 87 11.77 -2.60 3.49
C LEU A 87 11.87 -1.87 4.83
N TYR A 88 11.23 -0.70 4.98
CA TYR A 88 11.32 0.13 6.18
C TYR A 88 9.94 0.41 6.76
N PRO A 89 9.81 0.34 8.11
CA PRO A 89 8.54 0.57 8.78
C PRO A 89 8.19 2.06 8.79
N THR A 90 6.90 2.36 8.69
CA THR A 90 6.36 3.71 8.96
C THR A 90 5.10 3.61 9.84
N PRO A 91 4.77 4.65 10.64
CA PRO A 91 3.64 4.57 11.58
C PRO A 91 2.26 4.34 10.94
N VAL A 92 2.13 4.57 9.63
CA VAL A 92 0.88 4.45 8.88
C VAL A 92 0.69 3.09 8.21
N GLN A 93 1.72 2.22 8.24
CA GLN A 93 1.64 0.91 7.61
C GLN A 93 0.80 -0.06 8.46
N PRO A 94 -0.01 -0.92 7.81
CA PRO A 94 -0.86 -1.88 8.51
C PRO A 94 -0.09 -3.07 9.10
N VAL A 95 1.13 -3.32 8.60
CA VAL A 95 1.99 -4.45 9.00
C VAL A 95 3.45 -3.99 9.09
N GLY A 96 4.26 -4.74 9.83
CA GLY A 96 5.70 -4.47 9.97
C GLY A 96 6.49 -4.83 8.71
N ALA A 97 7.53 -4.07 8.41
CA ALA A 97 8.48 -4.38 7.33
C ALA A 97 9.41 -5.57 7.71
N PRO A 98 9.83 -6.41 6.73
CA PRO A 98 9.54 -6.30 5.30
C PRO A 98 8.21 -6.94 4.90
N PHE A 99 7.49 -6.32 3.96
CA PHE A 99 6.26 -6.88 3.37
C PHE A 99 6.08 -6.43 1.91
N TYR A 100 5.10 -6.99 1.21
CA TYR A 100 4.81 -6.67 -0.19
C TYR A 100 3.45 -5.99 -0.36
N TYR A 101 3.44 -4.91 -1.14
CA TYR A 101 2.23 -4.40 -1.77
C TYR A 101 2.17 -4.89 -3.21
N GLY A 102 0.99 -5.28 -3.65
CA GLY A 102 0.71 -5.71 -5.02
C GLY A 102 -0.49 -4.98 -5.59
N ILE A 103 -0.52 -4.87 -6.92
CA ILE A 103 -1.73 -4.53 -7.66
C ILE A 103 -2.29 -5.84 -8.19
N VAL A 104 -3.46 -6.24 -7.68
CA VAL A 104 -4.13 -7.49 -8.03
C VAL A 104 -5.32 -7.18 -8.93
N LYS A 105 -5.30 -7.68 -10.17
CA LYS A 105 -6.48 -7.66 -11.04
C LYS A 105 -7.34 -8.88 -10.73
N LEU A 106 -8.45 -8.66 -10.04
CA LEU A 106 -9.41 -9.71 -9.70
C LEU A 106 -10.15 -10.20 -10.94
N ASP A 107 -10.53 -11.48 -10.93
CA ASP A 107 -11.32 -12.05 -12.02
C ASP A 107 -12.70 -11.39 -12.06
N GLY A 108 -13.06 -10.85 -13.23
CA GLY A 108 -14.29 -10.06 -13.40
C GLY A 108 -14.14 -8.57 -13.09
N ALA A 109 -12.95 -8.10 -12.69
CA ALA A 109 -12.63 -6.68 -12.59
C ALA A 109 -11.73 -6.22 -13.75
N ASP A 110 -11.88 -4.96 -14.16
CA ASP A 110 -11.09 -4.39 -15.26
C ASP A 110 -9.88 -3.59 -14.78
N ASN A 111 -9.86 -3.20 -13.51
CA ASN A 111 -8.76 -2.48 -12.89
C ASN A 111 -8.09 -3.29 -11.76
N GLY A 112 -6.89 -2.87 -11.38
CA GLY A 112 -6.16 -3.46 -10.27
C GLY A 112 -6.58 -2.91 -8.91
N LEU A 113 -6.62 -3.80 -7.92
CA LEU A 113 -6.80 -3.54 -6.51
C LEU A 113 -5.42 -3.53 -5.81
N ALA A 114 -5.03 -2.39 -5.26
CA ALA A 114 -3.80 -2.31 -4.47
C ALA A 114 -4.02 -2.94 -3.09
N HIS A 115 -3.27 -3.98 -2.75
CA HIS A 115 -3.38 -4.65 -1.45
C HIS A 115 -2.11 -5.40 -1.04
N LEU A 116 -2.09 -5.91 0.20
CA LEU A 116 -0.98 -6.71 0.72
C LEU A 116 -0.89 -8.07 0.01
N VAL A 117 0.34 -8.52 -0.22
CA VAL A 117 0.63 -9.87 -0.74
C VAL A 117 1.44 -10.64 0.32
N GLY A 118 0.98 -11.83 0.69
CA GLY A 118 1.48 -12.61 1.83
C GLY A 118 1.49 -14.11 1.56
N ASP A 119 1.85 -14.91 2.58
CA ASP A 119 1.94 -16.37 2.53
C ASP A 119 2.75 -16.92 1.34
N LEU A 120 3.88 -16.28 1.04
CA LEU A 120 4.70 -16.60 -0.13
C LEU A 120 5.62 -17.82 0.07
N GLY A 121 5.58 -18.49 1.22
CA GLY A 121 6.46 -19.63 1.52
C GLY A 121 7.95 -19.29 1.45
N GLY A 122 8.33 -18.04 1.73
CA GLY A 122 9.72 -17.56 1.64
C GLY A 122 10.17 -17.19 0.22
N GLN A 123 9.30 -17.27 -0.78
CA GLN A 123 9.59 -16.81 -2.14
C GLN A 123 9.21 -15.33 -2.33
N GLU A 124 9.78 -14.68 -3.34
CA GLU A 124 9.32 -13.37 -3.78
C GLU A 124 8.06 -13.51 -4.65
N PRO A 125 7.14 -12.52 -4.64
CA PRO A 125 6.02 -12.49 -5.58
C PRO A 125 6.53 -12.48 -7.02
N ARG A 126 5.72 -13.01 -7.94
CA ARG A 126 6.01 -12.97 -9.39
C ARG A 126 4.87 -12.28 -10.12
N ILE A 127 5.21 -11.36 -11.00
CA ILE A 127 4.24 -10.75 -11.92
C ILE A 127 3.57 -11.86 -12.75
N GLY A 128 2.25 -11.79 -12.87
CA GLY A 128 1.41 -12.77 -13.54
C GLY A 128 1.06 -14.00 -12.71
N MET A 129 1.47 -14.07 -11.44
CA MET A 129 1.07 -15.19 -10.57
C MET A 129 -0.40 -15.08 -10.17
N ARG A 130 -1.04 -16.24 -9.99
CA ARG A 130 -2.40 -16.34 -9.46
C ARG A 130 -2.38 -16.18 -7.95
N VAL A 131 -3.28 -15.35 -7.46
CA VAL A 131 -3.43 -15.06 -6.04
C VAL A 131 -4.89 -15.10 -5.63
N GLN A 132 -5.15 -15.40 -4.36
CA GLN A 132 -6.47 -15.49 -3.75
C GLN A 132 -6.54 -14.65 -2.48
N ALA A 133 -7.67 -13.97 -2.27
CA ALA A 133 -7.92 -13.17 -1.09
C ALA A 133 -8.01 -14.06 0.17
N VAL A 134 -7.25 -13.71 1.20
CA VAL A 134 -7.36 -14.27 2.55
C VAL A 134 -8.07 -13.26 3.42
N TYR A 135 -9.14 -13.68 4.10
CA TYR A 135 -9.93 -12.80 4.96
C TYR A 135 -9.52 -12.94 6.42
N ARG A 136 -9.61 -11.85 7.19
CA ARG A 136 -9.52 -11.91 8.65
C ARG A 136 -10.70 -12.68 9.24
N ASN A 137 -10.47 -13.33 10.39
CA ASN A 137 -11.54 -13.96 11.16
C ASN A 137 -12.50 -12.90 11.71
N GLU A 138 -11.95 -11.91 12.41
CA GLU A 138 -12.68 -10.74 12.89
C GLU A 138 -12.54 -9.60 11.88
N ARG A 139 -13.67 -9.12 11.36
CA ARG A 139 -13.75 -8.12 10.29
C ARG A 139 -14.46 -6.88 10.81
N MET A 140 -13.93 -5.70 10.48
CA MET A 140 -14.32 -4.42 11.07
C MET A 140 -14.99 -3.46 10.09
N GLY A 141 -15.13 -3.82 8.81
CA GLY A 141 -15.66 -2.95 7.76
C GLY A 141 -14.62 -1.99 7.20
N ASN A 142 -13.41 -2.48 6.92
CA ASN A 142 -12.37 -1.70 6.24
C ASN A 142 -11.53 -2.60 5.30
N MET A 143 -10.62 -1.98 4.54
CA MET A 143 -9.83 -2.69 3.53
C MET A 143 -8.98 -3.84 4.09
N LEU A 144 -8.57 -3.77 5.36
CA LEU A 144 -7.74 -4.78 6.03
C LEU A 144 -8.54 -6.01 6.49
N ASP A 145 -9.86 -6.03 6.27
CA ASP A 145 -10.66 -7.25 6.43
C ASP A 145 -10.26 -8.32 5.41
N ILE A 146 -9.74 -7.90 4.25
CA ILE A 146 -8.87 -8.73 3.43
C ILE A 146 -7.50 -8.64 4.09
N LEU A 147 -7.02 -9.74 4.67
CA LEU A 147 -5.73 -9.79 5.36
C LEU A 147 -4.58 -9.58 4.37
N HIS A 148 -4.55 -10.37 3.30
CA HIS A 148 -3.61 -10.29 2.18
C HIS A 148 -4.08 -11.18 1.03
N PHE A 149 -3.41 -11.07 -0.11
CA PHE A 149 -3.53 -12.02 -1.21
C PHE A 149 -2.40 -13.05 -1.13
N LYS A 150 -2.75 -14.33 -1.12
CA LYS A 150 -1.78 -15.44 -1.11
C LYS A 150 -1.69 -16.09 -2.50
N PRO A 151 -0.56 -16.69 -2.87
CA PRO A 151 -0.47 -17.51 -4.08
C PRO A 151 -1.51 -18.63 -4.06
N VAL A 152 -2.17 -18.87 -5.20
CA VAL A 152 -2.92 -20.11 -5.41
C VAL A 152 -1.89 -21.17 -5.80
N GLU A 153 -1.72 -22.21 -4.98
CA GLU A 153 -0.92 -23.37 -5.37
C GLU A 153 -1.63 -24.09 -6.53
N GLN A 154 -1.24 -23.76 -7.76
CA GLN A 154 -1.54 -24.55 -8.93
C GLN A 154 -0.27 -24.82 -9.73
N GLU A 155 -0.20 -26.07 -10.19
CA GLU A 155 0.95 -26.83 -10.66
C GLU A 155 1.88 -26.13 -11.65
N LYS A 156 3.16 -26.54 -11.58
CA LYS A 156 4.21 -26.43 -12.60
C LYS A 156 3.74 -25.83 -13.93
N ARG A 157 3.86 -24.50 -14.05
CA ARG A 157 3.98 -23.89 -15.38
C ARG A 157 5.21 -24.54 -16.05
N PRO A 158 5.08 -25.23 -17.20
CA PRO A 158 6.26 -25.74 -17.88
C PRO A 158 7.16 -24.54 -18.21
N ALA A 159 8.45 -24.70 -17.92
CA ALA A 159 9.47 -23.70 -18.23
C ALA A 159 9.28 -23.21 -19.67
N PRO A 160 9.49 -21.92 -19.97
CA PRO A 160 9.47 -21.45 -21.34
C PRO A 160 10.42 -22.33 -22.14
N ARG A 161 9.89 -23.04 -23.15
CA ARG A 161 10.69 -23.84 -24.08
C ARG A 161 11.78 -22.92 -24.61
N GLY A 162 13.02 -23.21 -24.20
CA GLY A 162 14.19 -22.48 -24.63
C GLY A 162 14.17 -22.40 -26.15
N GLN A 163 14.35 -21.19 -26.68
CA GLN A 163 14.56 -21.00 -28.10
C GLN A 163 15.75 -21.85 -28.50
N SER A 164 15.45 -22.93 -29.22
CA SER A 164 16.43 -23.81 -29.82
C SER A 164 17.26 -23.00 -30.83
N GLY A 165 18.53 -22.81 -30.51
CA GLY A 165 19.65 -22.71 -31.44
C GLY A 165 19.56 -21.71 -32.60
N ARG A 166 20.20 -20.55 -32.43
CA ARG A 166 21.05 -20.02 -33.51
C ARG A 166 22.50 -20.28 -33.15
N LYS A 167 23.11 -21.25 -33.83
CA LYS A 167 24.55 -21.51 -33.80
C LYS A 167 25.26 -20.39 -34.55
N GLY A 168 26.28 -19.83 -33.89
CA GLY A 168 27.53 -19.40 -34.50
C GLY A 168 27.61 -17.96 -34.99
N GLU A 169 28.31 -17.12 -34.23
CA GLU A 169 29.50 -16.47 -34.77
C GLU A 169 30.46 -16.11 -33.63
N LYS A 170 31.70 -16.62 -33.72
CA LYS A 170 32.75 -16.44 -32.73
C LYS A 170 33.38 -15.06 -32.93
N ALA A 171 33.13 -14.12 -32.01
CA ALA A 171 33.90 -12.89 -31.91
C ALA A 171 35.13 -13.10 -31.01
N LYS A 172 36.28 -12.85 -31.60
CA LYS A 172 37.65 -13.08 -31.16
C LYS A 172 38.01 -12.13 -30.01
N GLN A 173 38.33 -12.66 -28.82
CA GLN A 173 38.96 -11.90 -27.73
C GLN A 173 40.44 -11.71 -28.01
N GLN A 174 40.86 -10.46 -28.24
CA GLN A 174 42.25 -10.04 -28.15
C GLN A 174 42.58 -9.65 -26.71
N LYS A 175 43.69 -10.21 -26.23
CA LYS A 175 44.29 -9.97 -24.92
C LYS A 175 44.99 -8.60 -24.92
N ILE A 176 44.70 -7.77 -23.93
CA ILE A 176 45.62 -6.72 -23.47
C ILE A 176 46.03 -7.09 -22.05
N GLY A 177 47.34 -7.19 -21.84
CA GLY A 177 47.96 -7.69 -20.62
C GLY A 177 48.11 -6.65 -19.51
N LYS A 178 48.19 -7.21 -18.30
CA LYS A 178 49.02 -6.85 -17.12
C LYS A 178 49.27 -5.36 -16.83
N GLY A 179 48.69 -4.91 -15.72
CA GLY A 179 49.10 -3.73 -14.96
C GLY A 179 48.88 -3.93 -13.45
N LYS A 180 50.00 -4.15 -12.76
CA LYS A 180 50.29 -4.32 -11.32
C LYS A 180 49.40 -3.59 -10.27
N GLU A 181 49.05 -4.35 -9.22
CA GLU A 181 49.44 -4.19 -7.80
C GLU A 181 49.09 -2.91 -6.98
N LYS A 182 48.61 -3.19 -5.75
CA LYS A 182 48.59 -2.37 -4.50
C LYS A 182 47.43 -1.40 -4.26
N ALA A 183 46.47 -1.82 -3.41
CA ALA A 183 45.75 -0.93 -2.47
C ALA A 183 44.99 -1.71 -1.36
N GLN A 184 45.64 -2.65 -0.68
CA GLN A 184 45.09 -3.32 0.51
C GLN A 184 45.73 -2.68 1.76
N GLY A 185 45.15 -1.61 2.27
CA GLY A 185 45.70 -0.93 3.45
C GLY A 185 45.08 0.42 3.75
N LYS A 186 43.75 0.52 3.88
CA LYS A 186 43.11 1.75 4.42
C LYS A 186 41.63 1.63 4.84
N LYS A 187 41.09 0.43 5.07
CA LYS A 187 39.65 0.25 5.39
C LYS A 187 39.31 0.07 6.87
N ASP A 188 40.28 -0.15 7.76
CA ASP A 188 39.98 -0.46 9.18
C ASP A 188 39.91 0.74 10.14
N SER A 189 40.25 1.96 9.72
CA SER A 189 40.21 3.14 10.60
C SER A 189 38.89 3.94 10.54
N ARG A 190 38.03 3.72 9.53
CA ARG A 190 36.74 4.41 9.39
C ARG A 190 35.58 3.78 10.20
N LYS A 191 35.70 2.49 10.55
CA LYS A 191 34.64 1.75 11.27
C LYS A 191 34.56 2.07 12.77
N LYS A 192 35.65 2.55 13.39
CA LYS A 192 35.68 2.87 14.84
C LYS A 192 35.14 4.26 15.20
N LYS A 193 35.19 5.26 14.31
CA LYS A 193 34.68 6.62 14.62
C LYS A 193 33.16 6.80 14.46
N ALA A 194 32.49 5.93 13.71
CA ALA A 194 31.03 6.03 13.49
C ALA A 194 30.19 5.47 14.66
N LYS A 195 30.73 4.53 15.46
CA LYS A 195 29.99 3.90 16.57
C LYS A 195 29.90 4.74 17.85
N ALA A 196 30.73 5.77 18.02
CA ALA A 196 30.74 6.61 19.23
C ALA A 196 29.79 7.82 19.16
N LYS A 197 29.26 8.18 17.97
CA LYS A 197 28.35 9.33 17.80
C LYS A 197 26.87 8.96 17.91
N THR A 198 26.50 7.69 17.75
CA THR A 198 25.10 7.24 17.76
C THR A 198 24.54 6.95 19.16
N THR A 199 25.38 6.86 20.19
CA THR A 199 24.95 6.56 21.56
C THR A 199 24.50 7.78 22.37
N LYS A 200 24.74 9.02 21.90
CA LYS A 200 24.36 10.24 22.65
C LYS A 200 23.04 10.89 22.25
N THR A 201 22.39 10.44 21.18
CA THR A 201 21.15 11.09 20.67
C THR A 201 19.88 10.33 21.06
N ALA A 202 19.99 9.11 21.60
CA ALA A 202 18.84 8.27 21.95
C ALA A 202 18.19 8.59 23.32
N GLU A 203 18.81 9.40 24.18
CA GLU A 203 18.32 9.68 25.53
C GLU A 203 17.39 10.91 25.66
N ARG A 204 17.08 11.64 24.58
CA ARG A 204 16.38 12.95 24.70
C ARG A 204 14.92 12.98 24.24
N LEU A 205 14.31 11.84 23.92
CA LEU A 205 12.92 11.76 23.47
C LEU A 205 12.13 10.72 24.26
N THR A 206 11.99 10.94 25.57
CA THR A 206 10.98 10.26 26.39
C THR A 206 9.92 11.28 26.82
N VAL A 207 8.73 11.18 26.20
CA VAL A 207 7.56 11.97 26.60
C VAL A 207 6.89 11.30 27.80
N PRO A 208 6.60 12.01 28.91
CA PRO A 208 6.00 11.39 30.09
C PRO A 208 4.58 10.86 29.84
N ASN A 209 4.35 9.63 30.27
CA ASN A 209 3.06 8.93 30.25
C ASN A 209 2.06 9.59 31.22
N GLN A 210 1.12 10.41 30.72
CA GLN A 210 0.02 10.93 31.52
C GLN A 210 -1.23 10.04 31.40
N LYS A 211 -1.48 9.24 32.45
CA LYS A 211 -2.74 8.54 32.70
C LYS A 211 -3.91 9.54 32.76
N LYS A 212 -4.73 9.62 31.71
CA LYS A 212 -6.00 10.37 31.73
C LYS A 212 -7.08 9.61 32.51
N LYS A 213 -7.43 10.10 33.70
CA LYS A 213 -8.66 9.74 34.41
C LYS A 213 -9.88 10.19 33.58
N ARG A 214 -10.69 9.25 33.09
CA ARG A 214 -11.99 9.53 32.47
C ARG A 214 -12.94 10.13 33.51
N LYS A 215 -13.25 11.43 33.42
CA LYS A 215 -14.43 12.01 34.07
C LYS A 215 -15.66 11.64 33.25
N LYS A 216 -16.64 10.98 33.87
CA LYS A 216 -17.96 10.65 33.29
C LYS A 216 -18.68 11.96 32.96
N ILE A 217 -18.99 12.18 31.69
CA ILE A 217 -19.88 13.25 31.22
C ILE A 217 -21.31 12.73 31.38
N LYS A 218 -22.14 13.41 32.18
CA LYS A 218 -23.57 13.08 32.32
C LYS A 218 -24.32 13.49 31.04
N PRO A 219 -25.30 12.71 30.56
CA PRO A 219 -26.16 13.12 29.46
C PRO A 219 -27.04 14.30 29.88
N GLY A 220 -27.11 15.33 29.03
CA GLY A 220 -28.00 16.48 29.21
C GLY A 220 -29.46 16.13 28.89
N PRO A 221 -30.43 16.93 29.38
CA PRO A 221 -31.85 16.61 29.31
C PRO A 221 -32.37 16.66 27.87
N SER A 222 -33.22 15.67 27.55
CA SER A 222 -33.97 15.55 26.32
C SER A 222 -34.98 16.70 26.20
N SER A 223 -34.80 17.59 25.21
CA SER A 223 -35.85 18.53 24.82
C SER A 223 -36.99 17.76 24.15
N GLY A 224 -38.10 17.67 24.87
CA GLY A 224 -39.36 17.12 24.41
C GLY A 224 -39.91 17.90 23.23
N ARG A 225 -40.53 17.16 22.31
CA ARG A 225 -41.42 17.69 21.28
C ARG A 225 -42.65 18.30 21.96
N ALA A 226 -43.00 19.52 21.55
CA ALA A 226 -44.36 20.03 21.50
C ALA A 226 -44.54 20.64 20.11
#